data_AF-A0A7J8YI25-F1
#
_entry.id   AF-A0A7J8YI25-F1
#
_cell.length_a   1.000
_cell.length_b   1.000
_cell.length_c   1.000
_cell.angle_alpha   90.00
_cell.angle_beta   90.00
_cell.angle_gamma   90.00
#
_symmetry.space_group_name_H-M   'P 1'
#
loop_
_entity.id
_entity.type
_entity.pdbx_description
1 polymer ?
#
loop_
_entity_poly.entity_id
_entity_poly.type
_entity_poly.pdbx_seq_one_letter_code
_entity_poly.pdbx_strand_id
1 'polypeptide(L)'
;MDGYGTGIDTLFVAFYYQQNTYQQYLAAKELKKQSWRYHRKYNTWFQRHEEPKIATDEFEQGTYVYFDFHVANDDHQHGWCQRIKTEFIFEYNYLEDELIA
;
A
#
# COMPACT_ATOMS: atom_id res chain seq x y z
N MET A 1 9.37 22.16 -2.19
CA MET A 1 8.13 21.90 -2.96
C MET A 1 8.39 20.56 -3.61
N ASP A 2 8.03 19.50 -2.91
CA ASP A 2 8.62 18.20 -3.17
C ASP A 2 7.67 17.45 -4.10
N GLY A 3 8.06 17.37 -5.37
CA GLY A 3 7.27 16.81 -6.48
C GLY A 3 6.98 15.31 -6.41
N TYR A 4 7.04 14.71 -5.21
CA TYR A 4 6.78 13.28 -4.99
C TYR A 4 5.32 12.99 -4.61
N GLY A 5 4.58 13.97 -4.07
CA GLY A 5 3.17 13.76 -3.68
C GLY A 5 2.27 13.45 -4.88
N THR A 6 2.40 14.20 -5.98
CA THR A 6 1.52 14.07 -7.14
C THR A 6 1.67 12.73 -7.88
N GLY A 7 2.86 12.14 -7.87
CA GLY A 7 3.13 10.88 -8.57
C GLY A 7 2.48 9.68 -7.89
N ILE A 8 2.72 9.51 -6.58
CA ILE A 8 2.18 8.39 -5.81
C ILE A 8 0.66 8.47 -5.66
N ASP A 9 0.13 9.69 -5.46
CA ASP A 9 -1.32 9.92 -5.39
C ASP A 9 -2.01 9.51 -6.69
N THR A 10 -1.41 9.81 -7.85
CA THR A 10 -1.94 9.39 -9.16
C THR A 10 -2.00 7.87 -9.28
N LEU A 11 -0.98 7.16 -8.79
CA LEU A 11 -0.96 5.69 -8.79
C LEU A 11 -2.06 5.12 -7.89
N PHE A 12 -2.27 5.69 -6.70
CA PHE A 12 -3.35 5.26 -5.81
C PHE A 12 -4.73 5.59 -6.38
N VAL A 13 -4.93 6.76 -7.01
CA VAL A 13 -6.19 7.07 -7.72
C VAL A 13 -6.46 6.03 -8.80
N ALA A 14 -5.48 5.76 -9.67
CA ALA A 14 -5.63 4.77 -10.74
C ALA A 14 -5.91 3.37 -10.17
N PHE A 15 -5.25 2.97 -9.08
CA PHE A 15 -5.43 1.65 -8.50
C PHE A 15 -6.82 1.47 -7.85
N TYR A 16 -7.29 2.44 -7.06
CA TYR A 16 -8.54 2.30 -6.29
C TYR A 16 -9.79 2.67 -7.10
N TYR A 17 -9.71 3.65 -8.01
CA TYR A 17 -10.87 4.17 -8.74
C TYR A 17 -11.00 3.66 -10.19
N GLN A 18 -9.97 3.03 -10.78
CA GLN A 18 -10.04 2.46 -12.14
C GLN A 18 -9.94 0.93 -12.13
N GLN A 19 -10.76 0.28 -11.30
CA GLN A 19 -10.72 -1.17 -11.12
C GLN A 19 -11.05 -1.93 -12.42
N ASN A 20 -10.39 -3.08 -12.61
CA ASN A 20 -10.54 -3.96 -13.78
C ASN A 20 -10.12 -3.27 -15.10
N THR A 21 -9.11 -2.41 -15.04
CA THR A 21 -8.56 -1.71 -16.21
C THR A 21 -7.06 -1.90 -16.33
N TYR A 22 -6.53 -1.68 -17.54
CA TYR A 22 -5.09 -1.70 -17.79
C TYR A 22 -4.34 -0.64 -16.95
N GLN A 23 -5.00 0.48 -16.63
CA GLN A 23 -4.45 1.54 -15.81
C GLN A 23 -4.23 1.11 -14.37
N GLN A 24 -5.15 0.33 -13.79
CA GLN A 24 -4.94 -0.27 -12.47
C GLN A 24 -3.74 -1.23 -12.48
N TYR A 25 -3.60 -2.05 -13.53
CA TYR A 25 -2.44 -2.94 -13.70
C TYR A 25 -1.13 -2.14 -13.76
N LEU A 26 -1.08 -1.07 -14.56
CA LEU A 26 0.11 -0.21 -14.66
C LEU A 26 0.43 0.48 -13.33
N ALA A 27 -0.60 0.92 -12.60
CA ALA A 27 -0.44 1.53 -11.29
C ALA A 27 0.14 0.54 -10.27
N ALA A 28 -0.43 -0.68 -10.20
CA ALA A 28 0.08 -1.75 -9.35
C ALA A 28 1.53 -2.11 -9.67
N LYS A 29 1.86 -2.21 -10.96
CA LYS A 29 3.22 -2.47 -11.43
C LYS A 29 4.21 -1.39 -10.98
N GLU A 30 3.83 -0.13 -11.07
CA GLU A 30 4.69 0.98 -10.66
C GLU A 30 4.83 1.09 -9.14
N LEU A 31 3.74 0.85 -8.39
CA LEU A 31 3.77 0.76 -6.92
C LEU A 31 4.72 -0.36 -6.46
N LYS A 32 4.65 -1.55 -7.07
CA LYS A 32 5.55 -2.67 -6.75
C LYS A 32 7.02 -2.35 -7.00
N LYS A 33 7.35 -1.62 -8.08
CA LYS A 33 8.72 -1.13 -8.35
C LYS A 33 9.22 -0.15 -7.29
N GLN A 34 8.32 0.62 -6.70
CA GLN A 34 8.61 1.53 -5.59
C GLN A 34 8.52 0.83 -4.22
N SER A 35 8.67 -0.50 -4.20
CA SER A 35 8.68 -1.33 -2.99
C SER A 35 7.37 -1.32 -2.19
N TRP A 36 6.25 -0.92 -2.78
CA TRP A 36 4.94 -1.12 -2.18
C TRP A 36 4.49 -2.58 -2.38
N ARG A 37 3.80 -3.12 -1.38
CA ARG A 37 3.26 -4.48 -1.34
C ARG A 37 1.78 -4.43 -0.98
N TYR A 38 0.95 -5.04 -1.81
CA TYR A 38 -0.49 -5.04 -1.59
C TYR A 38 -0.89 -6.17 -0.64
N HIS A 39 -1.69 -5.83 0.37
CA HIS A 39 -2.14 -6.74 1.42
C HIS A 39 -3.63 -7.06 1.26
N ARG A 40 -3.96 -8.25 0.77
CA ARG A 40 -5.31 -8.65 0.34
C ARG A 40 -6.37 -8.63 1.46
N LYS A 41 -5.98 -8.83 2.72
CA LYS A 41 -6.91 -8.74 3.86
C LYS A 41 -7.38 -7.31 4.15
N TYR A 42 -6.48 -6.35 4.01
CA TYR A 42 -6.73 -4.95 4.35
C TYR A 42 -7.03 -4.10 3.11
N ASN A 43 -6.90 -4.69 1.92
CA ASN A 43 -7.06 -4.05 0.63
C ASN A 43 -6.25 -2.75 0.52
N THR A 44 -5.05 -2.73 1.10
CA THR A 44 -4.15 -1.57 1.02
C THR A 44 -2.69 -1.94 0.79
N TRP A 45 -1.93 -0.94 0.37
CA TRP A 45 -0.52 -1.01 0.09
C TRP A 45 0.31 -0.64 1.32
N PHE A 46 1.36 -1.42 1.57
CA PHE A 46 2.35 -1.21 2.61
C PHE A 46 3.74 -1.07 2.00
N GLN A 47 4.59 -0.26 2.63
CA GLN A 47 6.01 -0.15 2.36
C GLN A 47 6.76 -0.24 3.69
N ARG A 48 7.88 -0.95 3.72
CA ARG A 48 8.74 -1.00 4.92
C ARG A 48 9.27 0.41 5.22
N HIS A 49 9.05 0.91 6.43
CA HIS A 49 9.65 2.18 6.86
C HIS A 49 11.12 1.99 7.25
N GLU A 50 11.44 0.83 7.81
CA GLU A 50 12.77 0.39 8.23
C GLU A 50 12.87 -1.13 8.04
N GLU A 51 14.06 -1.71 8.27
CA GLU A 51 14.24 -3.16 8.23
C GLU A 51 13.35 -3.84 9.30
N PRO A 52 12.61 -4.91 8.95
CA PRO A 52 11.74 -5.58 9.92
C PRO A 52 12.57 -6.18 11.05
N LYS A 53 12.04 -6.11 12.27
CA LYS A 53 12.68 -6.64 13.48
C LYS A 53 12.67 -8.16 13.50
N ILE A 54 11.65 -8.78 12.90
CA ILE A 54 11.50 -10.23 12.75
C ILE A 54 11.11 -10.51 11.30
N ALA A 55 11.75 -11.50 10.70
CA ALA A 55 11.36 -12.08 9.42
C ALA A 55 11.48 -13.60 9.51
N THR A 56 10.41 -14.30 9.14
CA THR A 56 10.34 -15.76 9.02
C THR A 56 9.93 -16.15 7.61
N ASP A 57 9.68 -17.42 7.34
CA ASP A 57 9.15 -17.86 6.04
C ASP A 57 7.65 -17.55 5.89
N GLU A 58 6.95 -17.23 6.98
CA GLU A 58 5.49 -17.01 7.03
C GLU A 58 5.09 -15.54 7.17
N PHE A 59 5.90 -14.72 7.86
CA PHE A 59 5.59 -13.32 8.11
C PHE A 59 6.85 -12.48 8.38
N GLU A 60 6.64 -11.16 8.37
CA GLU A 60 7.59 -10.19 8.91
C GLU A 60 6.90 -9.24 9.88
N GLN A 61 7.63 -8.77 10.88
CA GLN A 61 7.15 -7.80 11.86
C GLN A 61 8.07 -6.58 11.89
N GLY A 62 7.49 -5.38 11.76
CA GLY A 62 8.27 -4.15 11.73
C GLY A 62 7.43 -2.89 11.65
N THR A 63 8.09 -1.78 11.33
CA THR A 63 7.43 -0.50 11.10
C THR A 63 7.14 -0.32 9.61
N TYR A 64 5.89 -0.04 9.27
CA TYR A 64 5.44 0.14 7.89
C TYR A 64 4.78 1.49 7.69
N VAL A 65 4.93 2.04 6.49
CA VAL A 65 4.04 3.05 5.94
C VAL A 65 2.93 2.32 5.18
N TYR A 66 1.67 2.72 5.38
CA TYR A 66 0.54 2.23 4.59
C TYR A 66 -0.31 3.37 4.07
N PHE A 67 -1.03 3.14 2.97
CA PHE A 67 -1.95 4.13 2.43
C PHE A 67 -3.35 3.95 3.00
N ASP A 68 -3.84 4.91 3.76
CA ASP A 68 -5.22 4.92 4.23
C ASP A 68 -6.12 5.49 3.14
N PHE A 69 -6.81 4.63 2.39
CA PHE A 69 -7.69 5.04 1.29
C PHE A 69 -9.12 5.38 1.75
N HIS A 70 -9.47 5.15 3.03
CA HIS A 70 -10.83 5.38 3.52
C HIS A 70 -11.08 6.87 3.73
N VAL A 71 -11.65 7.54 2.73
CA VAL A 71 -12.16 8.90 2.89
C VAL A 71 -13.32 8.84 3.91
N ALA A 72 -13.10 9.32 5.13
CA ALA A 72 -14.16 9.33 6.13
C ALA A 72 -15.31 10.24 5.67
N ASN A 73 -16.53 9.72 5.75
CA ASN A 73 -17.76 10.51 5.57
C ASN A 73 -18.14 11.29 6.84
N ASP A 74 -17.32 11.23 7.89
CA ASP A 74 -17.62 11.83 9.18
C ASP A 74 -16.35 12.36 9.90
N ASP A 75 -16.53 13.42 10.68
CA ASP A 75 -15.69 14.62 10.76
C ASP A 75 -14.36 14.51 11.56
N HIS A 76 -13.78 13.32 11.72
CA HIS A 76 -12.69 13.13 12.69
C HIS A 76 -11.42 12.42 12.19
N GLN A 77 -11.38 11.94 10.93
CA GLN A 77 -10.12 11.50 10.31
C GLN A 77 -10.18 11.56 8.78
N HIS A 78 -9.51 12.53 8.17
CA HIS A 78 -9.32 12.57 6.73
C HIS A 78 -8.44 11.38 6.31
N GLY A 79 -9.03 10.37 5.66
CA GLY A 79 -8.26 9.38 4.90
C GLY A 79 -7.73 9.98 3.61
N TRP A 80 -7.31 9.13 2.69
CA TRP A 80 -6.47 9.48 1.54
C TRP A 80 -5.09 10.04 1.95
N CYS A 81 -4.40 9.33 2.83
CA CYS A 81 -3.07 9.74 3.27
C CYS A 81 -2.19 8.54 3.67
N GLN A 82 -0.89 8.76 3.73
CA GLN A 82 0.06 7.78 4.27
C GLN A 82 0.02 7.82 5.81
N ARG A 83 0.07 6.64 6.43
CA ARG A 83 0.15 6.49 7.88
C ARG A 83 1.26 5.52 8.25
N ILE A 84 1.85 5.70 9.42
CA ILE A 84 2.87 4.80 9.98
C ILE A 84 2.19 3.84 10.96
N LYS A 85 2.54 2.55 10.86
CA LYS A 85 2.14 1.51 11.80
C LYS A 85 3.37 0.77 12.30
N THR A 86 3.62 0.86 13.61
CA THR A 86 4.70 0.15 14.29
C THR A 86 4.27 -1.26 14.67
N GLU A 87 5.24 -2.16 14.79
CA GLU A 87 5.02 -3.57 15.20
C GLU A 87 3.94 -4.29 14.38
N PHE A 88 3.80 -3.93 13.10
CA PHE A 88 2.83 -4.56 12.21
C PHE A 88 3.38 -5.91 11.76
N ILE A 89 2.55 -6.94 11.90
CA ILE A 89 2.81 -8.28 11.36
C ILE A 89 2.22 -8.35 9.95
N PHE A 90 3.09 -8.40 8.96
CA PHE A 90 2.74 -8.65 7.56
C PHE A 90 2.84 -10.16 7.30
N GLU A 91 1.71 -10.86 7.30
CA GLU A 91 1.65 -12.29 6.97
C GLU A 91 1.73 -12.47 5.44
N TYR A 92 2.69 -13.26 4.95
CA TYR A 92 2.91 -13.44 3.51
C TYR A 92 1.75 -14.15 2.80
N ASN A 93 0.90 -14.88 3.53
CA ASN A 93 -0.34 -15.45 2.98
C ASN A 93 -1.31 -14.37 2.46
N TYR A 94 -1.24 -13.13 2.95
CA TYR A 94 -2.03 -12.01 2.43
C TYR A 94 -1.30 -11.16 1.40
N LEU A 95 -0.02 -11.45 1.12
CA LEU A 95 0.71 -10.79 0.05
C LEU A 95 0.03 -11.11 -1.28
N GLU A 96 -0.17 -10.08 -2.09
CA GLU A 96 -0.48 -10.24 -3.51
C GLU A 96 0.84 -10.11 -4.29
N ASP A 97 1.33 -11.25 -4.76
CA ASP A 97 2.61 -11.32 -5.49
C ASP A 97 2.39 -11.28 -7.02
N GLU A 98 1.32 -11.90 -7.52
CA GLU A 98 1.04 -12.02 -8.96
C GLU A 98 0.26 -10.83 -9.53
N LEU A 99 0.90 -10.06 -10.42
CA LEU A 99 0.18 -9.12 -11.28
C LEU A 99 -0.65 -9.89 -12.31
N ILE A 100 -1.93 -10.15 -12.02
CA ILE A 100 -2.87 -10.70 -13.00
C ILE A 100 -3.30 -9.56 -13.94
N ALA A 101 -3.06 -9.75 -15.24
CA ALA A 101 -3.40 -8.81 -16.31
C ALA A 101 -4.79 -9.08 -16.91
#